data_AF-A0A7Z9KZ74-F1
#
_entry.id   AF-A0A7Z9KZ74-F1
#
_cell.length_a   1.000
_cell.length_b   1.000
_cell.length_c   1.000
_cell.angle_alpha   90.00
_cell.angle_beta   90.00
_cell.angle_gamma   90.00
#
_symmetry.space_group_name_H-M   'P 1'
#
loop_
_entity.id
_entity.type
_entity.pdbx_description
1 polymer ?
#
loop_
_entity_poly.entity_id
_entity_poly.type
_entity_poly.pdbx_seq_one_letter_code
_entity_poly.pdbx_strand_id
1 'polypeptide(L)'
;MKKDIINTVLILALTATPALAQVSPKDSIVFTPLISPAGGVCFPGGDLVDRFGVNGALGGSFMIKTRKNWLYGVQYDFLFGNNVKQQEILDNLKTSGGFIISESGAPAEVDMFERGHSVLLKGGKVMPHL
;
A
#
# COMPACT_ATOMS: atom_id res chain seq x y z
N MET A 1 -29.80 24.64 -15.94
CA MET A 1 -30.94 23.70 -16.10
C MET A 1 -30.81 22.78 -17.31
N LYS A 2 -30.83 23.23 -18.56
CA LYS A 2 -30.76 22.32 -19.73
C LYS A 2 -29.46 21.50 -19.83
N LYS A 3 -28.31 22.10 -19.49
CA LYS A 3 -26.99 21.42 -19.48
C LYS A 3 -26.89 20.38 -18.35
N ASP A 4 -27.47 20.66 -17.19
CA ASP A 4 -27.44 19.75 -16.04
C ASP A 4 -28.27 18.48 -16.30
N ILE A 5 -29.39 18.62 -17.01
CA ILE A 5 -30.22 17.50 -17.46
C ILE A 5 -29.45 16.65 -18.49
N ILE A 6 -28.76 17.29 -19.44
CA ILE A 6 -27.93 16.58 -20.44
C ILE A 6 -26.80 15.79 -19.77
N ASN A 7 -26.11 16.40 -18.80
CA ASN A 7 -25.04 15.73 -18.07
C ASN A 7 -25.55 14.55 -17.23
N THR A 8 -26.73 14.69 -16.62
CA THR A 8 -27.36 13.62 -15.85
C THR A 8 -27.77 12.44 -16.73
N VAL A 9 -28.33 12.71 -17.91
CA VAL A 9 -28.70 11.69 -18.89
C VAL A 9 -27.46 10.99 -19.46
N LEU A 10 -26.37 11.73 -19.67
CA LEU A 10 -25.10 11.17 -20.16
C LEU A 10 -24.48 10.20 -19.13
N ILE A 11 -24.49 10.56 -17.84
CA ILE A 11 -24.01 9.68 -16.76
C ILE A 11 -24.85 8.40 -16.68
N LEU A 12 -26.18 8.52 -16.79
CA LEU A 12 -27.08 7.36 -16.76
C LEU A 12 -26.86 6.42 -17.95
N ALA A 13 -26.60 6.97 -19.14
CA ALA A 13 -26.30 6.20 -20.35
C ALA A 13 -24.97 5.43 -20.26
N LEU A 14 -23.94 5.99 -19.60
CA LEU A 14 -22.68 5.27 -19.37
C LEU A 14 -22.84 4.09 -18.40
N THR A 15 -23.78 4.16 -17.45
CA THR A 15 -24.04 3.07 -16.48
C THR A 15 -24.91 1.94 -17.03
N ALA A 16 -25.54 2.12 -18.19
CA ALA A 16 -26.53 1.20 -18.74
C ALA A 16 -25.95 0.13 -19.69
N THR A 17 -24.64 0.11 -19.91
CA THR A 17 -24.03 -0.93 -20.75
C THR A 17 -23.94 -2.24 -19.96
N PRO A 18 -24.47 -3.36 -20.46
CA PRO A 18 -24.34 -4.65 -19.78
C PRO A 18 -22.86 -5.05 -19.78
N ALA A 19 -22.24 -4.99 -18.60
CA ALA A 19 -20.89 -5.48 -18.40
C ALA A 19 -20.86 -7.00 -18.67
N LEU A 20 -20.25 -7.41 -19.78
CA LEU A 20 -20.10 -8.83 -20.18
C LEU A 20 -19.16 -9.65 -19.26
N ALA A 21 -18.93 -9.21 -18.02
CA ALA A 21 -18.00 -9.82 -17.08
C ALA A 21 -18.66 -10.90 -16.20
N GLN A 22 -19.99 -10.97 -16.15
CA GLN A 22 -20.70 -11.93 -15.31
C GLN A 22 -20.82 -13.28 -16.03
N VAL A 23 -19.82 -14.14 -15.84
CA VAL A 23 -19.92 -15.56 -16.16
C VAL A 23 -20.16 -16.29 -14.85
N SER A 24 -21.23 -17.07 -14.75
CA SER A 24 -21.45 -17.98 -13.62
C SER A 24 -20.81 -19.32 -13.96
N PRO A 25 -19.59 -19.63 -13.47
CA PRO A 25 -18.98 -20.91 -13.77
C PRO A 25 -19.77 -21.97 -13.01
N LYS A 26 -20.26 -22.99 -13.73
CA LYS A 26 -20.99 -24.12 -13.14
C LYS A 26 -20.09 -24.99 -12.23
N ASP A 27 -18.78 -24.81 -12.32
CA ASP A 27 -17.76 -25.51 -11.54
C ASP A 27 -16.93 -24.49 -10.72
N SER A 28 -16.70 -24.78 -9.44
CA SER A 28 -16.04 -23.87 -8.47
C SER A 28 -14.52 -23.77 -8.64
N ILE A 29 -13.96 -24.61 -9.53
CA ILE A 29 -12.52 -24.80 -9.72
C ILE A 29 -12.05 -24.09 -11.00
N VAL A 30 -12.10 -22.77 -10.98
CA VAL A 30 -11.67 -21.91 -12.10
C VAL A 30 -10.33 -21.26 -11.80
N PHE A 31 -9.54 -21.04 -12.85
CA PHE A 31 -8.35 -20.20 -12.75
C PHE A 31 -8.78 -18.74 -12.56
N THR A 32 -8.30 -18.07 -11.51
CA THR A 32 -8.74 -16.72 -11.18
C THR A 32 -7.56 -15.84 -10.80
N PRO A 33 -7.22 -14.82 -11.61
CA PRO A 33 -6.33 -13.75 -11.17
C PRO A 33 -7.08 -12.83 -10.20
N LEU A 34 -6.42 -12.44 -9.13
CA LEU A 34 -6.95 -11.63 -8.04
C LEU A 34 -6.01 -10.43 -7.87
N ILE A 35 -6.56 -9.22 -7.94
CA ILE A 35 -5.86 -7.99 -7.60
C ILE A 35 -6.59 -7.38 -6.41
N SER A 36 -5.86 -6.98 -5.39
CA SER A 36 -6.47 -6.36 -4.20
C SER A 36 -5.58 -5.24 -3.67
N PRO A 37 -6.15 -4.07 -3.33
CA PRO A 37 -5.42 -3.06 -2.58
C PRO A 37 -5.08 -3.60 -1.18
N ALA A 38 -3.99 -3.10 -0.61
CA ALA A 38 -3.57 -3.40 0.74
C ALA A 38 -3.27 -2.10 1.49
N GLY A 39 -3.65 -2.06 2.77
CA GLY A 39 -3.39 -0.94 3.64
C GLY A 39 -3.39 -1.41 5.08
N GLY A 40 -2.52 -0.83 5.90
CA GLY A 40 -2.39 -1.26 7.29
C GLY A 40 -1.60 -0.26 8.14
N VAL A 41 -1.67 -0.50 9.45
CA VAL A 41 -0.83 0.15 10.45
C VAL A 41 0.19 -0.88 10.91
N CYS A 42 1.46 -0.52 10.95
CA CYS A 42 2.52 -1.40 11.42
C CYS A 42 3.08 -0.90 12.74
N PHE A 43 3.20 -1.83 13.68
CA PHE A 43 3.84 -1.60 14.96
C PHE A 43 5.28 -2.10 14.88
N PRO A 44 6.28 -1.24 15.10
CA PRO A 44 7.67 -1.67 15.08
C PRO A 44 7.91 -2.72 16.18
N GLY A 45 8.81 -3.65 15.91
CA GLY A 45 9.22 -4.70 16.84
C GLY A 45 10.73 -4.89 16.82
N GLY A 46 11.29 -5.46 17.90
CA GLY A 46 12.73 -5.60 18.07
C GLY A 46 13.44 -4.25 17.97
N ASP A 47 14.58 -4.23 17.30
CA ASP A 47 15.43 -3.04 17.13
C ASP A 47 14.74 -1.86 16.42
N LEU A 48 13.62 -2.09 15.71
CA LEU A 48 12.87 -1.02 15.07
C LEU A 48 12.13 -0.14 16.08
N VAL A 49 11.83 -0.63 17.29
CA VAL A 49 11.10 0.12 18.33
C VAL A 49 11.90 1.33 18.81
N ASP A 50 13.22 1.18 18.90
CA ASP A 50 14.10 2.25 19.35
C ASP A 50 14.36 3.28 18.25
N ARG A 51 14.11 2.91 16.98
CA ARG A 51 14.43 3.71 15.80
C ARG A 51 13.22 4.44 15.24
N PHE A 52 12.05 3.82 15.30
CA PHE A 52 10.82 4.28 14.65
C PHE A 52 9.61 4.19 15.60
N GLY A 53 8.61 5.02 15.33
CA GLY A 53 7.28 4.94 15.94
C GLY A 53 6.32 4.04 15.16
N VAL A 54 5.04 4.09 15.51
CA VAL A 54 3.98 3.46 14.72
C VAL A 54 3.95 4.09 13.33
N ASN A 55 3.89 3.27 12.29
CA ASN A 55 3.90 3.71 10.91
C ASN A 55 2.74 3.12 10.10
N GLY A 56 2.53 3.65 8.90
CA GLY A 56 1.52 3.20 7.96
C GLY A 56 2.12 2.40 6.82
N ALA A 57 1.32 1.52 6.23
CA ALA A 57 1.65 0.78 5.02
C ALA A 57 0.51 0.93 4.00
N LEU A 58 0.86 1.14 2.74
CA LEU A 58 -0.07 1.16 1.62
C LEU A 58 0.52 0.40 0.44
N GLY A 59 -0.30 -0.42 -0.22
CA GLY A 59 0.19 -1.34 -1.23
C GLY A 59 -0.90 -2.05 -2.00
N GLY A 60 -0.51 -3.18 -2.57
CA GLY A 60 -1.38 -4.03 -3.35
C GLY A 60 -0.84 -5.45 -3.44
N SER A 61 -1.75 -6.37 -3.73
CA SER A 61 -1.42 -7.78 -3.93
C SER A 61 -1.97 -8.29 -5.25
N PHE A 62 -1.20 -9.17 -5.86
CA PHE A 62 -1.58 -9.94 -7.03
C PHE A 62 -1.48 -11.42 -6.69
N MET A 63 -2.59 -12.15 -6.81
CA MET A 63 -2.68 -13.57 -6.52
C MET A 63 -3.34 -14.33 -7.66
N ILE A 64 -3.02 -15.60 -7.79
CA ILE A 64 -3.57 -16.51 -8.78
C ILE A 64 -4.12 -17.72 -8.05
N LYS A 65 -5.42 -17.98 -8.25
CA LYS A 65 -6.07 -19.24 -7.89
C LYS A 65 -5.94 -20.20 -9.07
N THR A 66 -5.38 -21.38 -8.82
CA THR A 66 -5.25 -22.45 -9.83
C THR A 66 -6.49 -23.33 -9.89
N ARG A 67 -6.62 -24.13 -10.96
CA ARG A 67 -7.63 -25.20 -11.08
C ARG A 67 -7.43 -26.40 -10.14
N LYS A 68 -6.54 -26.27 -9.14
CA LYS A 68 -6.39 -27.23 -8.04
C LYS A 68 -6.66 -26.56 -6.69
N ASN A 69 -7.29 -25.38 -6.70
CA ASN A 69 -7.58 -24.55 -5.54
C ASN A 69 -6.34 -24.07 -4.76
N TRP A 70 -5.15 -24.12 -5.36
CA TRP A 70 -3.99 -23.45 -4.79
C TRP A 70 -4.01 -21.96 -5.11
N LEU A 71 -3.66 -21.15 -4.13
CA LEU A 71 -3.46 -19.71 -4.22
C LEU A 71 -1.97 -19.41 -4.09
N TYR A 72 -1.42 -18.67 -5.04
CA TYR A 72 -0.06 -18.16 -5.00
C TYR A 72 -0.04 -16.70 -5.42
N GLY A 73 0.86 -15.89 -4.88
CA GLY A 73 0.97 -14.51 -5.29
C GLY A 73 2.02 -13.73 -4.54
N VAL A 74 2.03 -12.44 -4.83
CA VAL A 74 2.94 -11.48 -4.24
C VAL A 74 2.15 -10.29 -3.69
N GLN A 75 2.62 -9.72 -2.60
CA GLN A 75 2.16 -8.43 -2.09
C GLN A 75 3.36 -7.50 -1.99
N TYR A 76 3.12 -6.25 -2.36
CA TYR A 76 4.06 -5.16 -2.16
C TYR A 76 3.38 -4.06 -1.37
N ASP A 77 4.04 -3.58 -0.31
CA ASP A 77 3.61 -2.46 0.49
C ASP A 77 4.73 -1.42 0.62
N PHE A 78 4.35 -0.16 0.48
CA PHE A 78 5.18 0.99 0.80
C PHE A 78 4.87 1.43 2.23
N LEU A 79 5.91 1.44 3.07
CA LEU A 79 5.88 1.87 4.46
C LEU A 79 6.18 3.36 4.55
N PHE A 80 5.45 4.09 5.37
CA PHE A 80 5.64 5.51 5.61
C PHE A 80 5.34 5.90 7.05
N GLY A 81 6.17 6.78 7.62
CA GLY A 81 5.99 7.30 8.98
C GLY A 81 6.72 8.62 9.18
N ASN A 82 6.22 9.46 10.08
CA ASN A 82 6.83 10.75 10.46
C ASN A 82 7.45 10.74 11.86
N ASN A 83 7.38 9.60 12.56
CA ASN A 83 7.93 9.45 13.90
C ASN A 83 9.24 8.65 13.83
N VAL A 84 10.35 9.36 13.61
CA VAL A 84 11.70 8.80 13.62
C VAL A 84 12.37 9.20 14.94
N LYS A 85 12.68 8.20 15.77
CA LYS A 85 13.31 8.40 17.08
C LYS A 85 14.83 8.51 16.99
N GLN A 86 15.43 7.78 16.05
CA GLN A 86 16.88 7.78 15.85
C GLN A 86 17.33 9.01 15.07
N GLN A 87 17.69 10.08 15.77
CA GLN A 87 18.16 11.34 15.18
C GLN A 87 19.68 11.46 15.11
N GLU A 88 20.39 10.51 15.73
CA GLU A 88 21.85 10.49 15.88
C GLU A 88 22.55 10.26 14.54
N ILE A 89 21.84 9.76 13.52
CA ILE A 89 22.40 9.55 12.18
C ILE A 89 22.90 10.85 11.54
N LEU A 90 22.35 12.00 11.97
CA LEU A 90 22.74 13.33 11.50
C LEU A 90 23.80 13.98 12.38
N ASP A 91 24.28 13.34 13.44
CA ASP A 91 25.21 13.97 14.40
C ASP A 91 26.53 14.39 13.75
N ASN A 92 27.01 13.63 12.76
CA ASN A 92 28.21 14.00 11.99
C ASN A 92 28.00 15.23 11.08
N LEU A 93 26.76 15.64 10.86
CA LEU A 93 26.40 16.83 10.08
C LEU A 93 26.07 18.02 10.99
N LYS A 94 25.92 17.80 12.30
CA LYS A 94 25.68 18.85 13.28
C LYS A 94 27.00 19.56 13.59
N THR A 95 26.91 20.88 13.69
CA THR A 95 27.98 21.71 14.23
C THR A 95 28.13 21.48 15.74
N SER A 96 29.19 22.02 16.35
CA SER A 96 29.34 22.04 17.82
C SER A 96 28.19 22.75 18.55
N GLY A 97 27.43 23.60 17.85
CA GLY A 97 26.22 24.26 18.35
C GLY A 97 24.93 23.42 18.22
N GLY A 98 25.00 22.19 17.68
CA GLY A 98 23.87 21.26 17.62
C GLY A 98 22.93 21.42 16.41
N PHE A 99 23.22 22.33 15.48
CA PHE A 99 22.43 22.57 14.28
C PHE A 99 23.19 22.20 13.01
N ILE A 100 22.46 21.88 11.96
CA ILE A 100 22.97 21.61 10.61
C ILE A 100 22.97 22.93 9.84
N ILE A 101 24.00 23.17 9.02
CA ILE A 101 24.09 24.39 8.20
C ILE A 101 23.51 24.11 6.82
N SER A 102 22.57 24.96 6.37
CA SER A 102 21.98 24.89 5.03
C SER A 102 22.90 25.51 3.97
N GLU A 103 22.54 25.36 2.69
CA GLU A 103 23.26 25.98 1.57
C GLU A 103 23.43 27.50 1.73
N SER A 104 22.49 28.18 2.40
CA SER A 104 22.56 29.63 2.64
C SER A 104 23.44 30.04 3.81
N GLY A 105 24.06 29.08 4.51
CA GLY A 105 24.88 29.33 5.71
C GLY A 105 24.06 29.55 7.00
N ALA A 106 22.74 29.41 6.94
CA ALA A 106 21.84 29.51 8.10
C ALA A 106 21.56 28.14 8.73
N PRO A 107 21.11 28.08 10.01
CA PRO A 107 20.63 26.84 10.61
C PRO A 107 19.49 26.21 9.78
N ALA A 108 19.62 24.92 9.48
CA ALA A 108 18.65 24.13 8.75
C ALA A 108 17.73 23.38 9.73
N GLU A 109 16.42 23.41 9.45
CA GLU A 109 15.46 22.49 10.05
C GLU A 109 15.39 21.22 9.20
N VAL A 110 15.56 20.06 9.82
CA VAL A 110 15.62 18.77 9.13
C VAL A 110 14.56 17.85 9.69
N ASP A 111 13.55 17.57 8.87
CA ASP A 111 12.54 16.58 9.16
C ASP A 111 12.96 15.20 8.65
N MET A 112 12.82 14.19 9.50
CA MET A 112 13.09 12.81 9.14
C MET A 112 11.79 12.02 9.02
N PHE A 113 11.74 11.16 8.00
CA PHE A 113 10.61 10.30 7.72
C PHE A 113 11.08 8.87 7.56
N GLU A 114 10.31 7.94 8.11
CA GLU A 114 10.45 6.52 7.81
C GLU A 114 9.85 6.25 6.43
N ARG A 115 10.63 5.59 5.56
CA ARG A 115 10.18 5.08 4.26
C ARG A 115 10.74 3.70 4.06
N GLY A 116 9.92 2.77 3.61
CA GLY A 116 10.33 1.38 3.44
C GLY A 116 9.54 0.64 2.39
N HIS A 117 10.05 -0.53 2.03
CA HIS A 117 9.42 -1.43 1.08
C HIS A 117 9.29 -2.82 1.72
N SER A 118 8.09 -3.38 1.66
CA SER A 118 7.81 -4.73 2.09
C SER A 118 7.34 -5.55 0.90
N VAL A 119 7.98 -6.69 0.65
CA VAL A 119 7.59 -7.65 -0.40
C VAL A 119 7.31 -8.98 0.28
N LEU A 120 6.09 -9.49 0.11
CA LEU A 120 5.67 -10.75 0.71
C LEU A 120 5.26 -11.75 -0.37
N LEU A 121 5.71 -12.99 -0.22
CA LEU A 121 5.18 -14.11 -0.97
C LEU A 121 3.98 -14.69 -0.22
N LYS A 122 2.86 -14.86 -0.93
CA LYS A 122 1.63 -15.46 -0.40
C LYS A 122 1.41 -16.82 -1.03
N GLY A 123 1.10 -17.81 -0.20
CA GLY A 123 0.79 -19.16 -0.64
C GLY A 123 -0.25 -19.81 0.29
N GLY A 124 -1.20 -20.53 -0.29
CA GLY A 124 -2.23 -21.24 0.47
C GLY A 124 -3.07 -22.15 -0.40
N LYS A 125 -3.94 -22.96 0.23
CA LYS A 125 -4.89 -23.83 -0.47
C LYS A 125 -6.30 -23.50 -0.02
N VAL A 126 -7.17 -23.17 -0.98
CA VAL A 126 -8.60 -23.01 -0.73
C VAL A 126 -9.19 -24.39 -0.48
N MET A 127 -9.76 -24.58 0.71
CA MET A 127 -10.52 -25.78 1.04
C MET A 127 -11.99 -25.53 0.66
N PRO A 128 -12.52 -26.18 -0.39
CA PRO A 128 -13.95 -26.18 -0.61
C PRO A 128 -14.61 -26.98 0.54
N HIS A 129 -15.48 -26.33 1.29
CA HIS A 129 -16.44 -27.02 2.14
C HIS A 129 -17.63 -27.48 1.27
N LEU A 130 -18.28 -28.59 1.68
CA LEU A 130 -19.46 -29.14 1.00
C LEU A 130 -20.62 -28.14 0.93
#